data_AF-A0A251XJN6-F1
#
_entry.id   AF-A0A251XJN6-F1
#
_cell.length_a   1.000
_cell.length_b   1.000
_cell.length_c   1.000
_cell.angle_alpha   90.00
_cell.angle_beta   90.00
_cell.angle_gamma   90.00
#
_symmetry.space_group_name_H-M   'P 1'
#
loop_
_entity.id
_entity.type
_entity.pdbx_description
1 polymer ?
#
loop_
_entity_poly.entity_id
_entity_poly.type
_entity_poly.pdbx_seq_one_letter_code
_entity_poly.pdbx_strand_id
1 'polypeptide(L)'
;MVADAGLGVKGLGRAVAGSRPDMVVGIPAGLALARALGWPGERISVTTLAPPVARALGVAASLPEIARDGRAQVLPPEPAADDDAAILFTSGSTGPAKGVVYTNRQLAALRDTLGSRFDVGVGTGLVAGFAPFALLGPALGATSVTPTWT
;
A
#
# COMPACT_ATOMS: atom_id res chain seq x y z
N MET A 1 5.11 2.43 0.95
CA MET A 1 5.44 2.09 -0.45
C MET A 1 4.24 1.41 -1.09
N VAL A 2 3.93 1.73 -2.34
CA VAL A 2 2.99 0.95 -3.16
C VAL A 2 3.66 0.57 -4.48
N ALA A 3 3.48 -0.69 -4.86
CA ALA A 3 4.08 -1.28 -6.05
C ALA A 3 3.01 -2.03 -6.83
N ASP A 4 3.05 -1.85 -8.14
CA ASP A 4 2.14 -2.51 -9.07
C ASP A 4 2.52 -3.99 -9.26
N ALA A 5 1.52 -4.87 -9.34
CA ALA A 5 1.73 -6.31 -9.55
C ALA A 5 2.40 -6.62 -10.91
N GLY A 6 2.24 -5.73 -11.90
CA GLY A 6 2.87 -5.79 -13.22
C GLY A 6 4.39 -5.59 -13.21
N LEU A 7 5.01 -5.26 -12.07
CA LEU A 7 6.47 -5.21 -11.93
C LEU A 7 7.14 -6.60 -12.01
N GLY A 8 6.35 -7.67 -11.87
CA GLY A 8 6.85 -9.03 -11.73
C GLY A 8 7.64 -9.23 -10.44
N VAL A 9 7.92 -10.48 -10.10
CA VAL A 9 8.52 -10.87 -8.81
C VAL A 9 9.90 -10.21 -8.57
N LYS A 10 10.74 -10.11 -9.61
CA LYS A 10 12.07 -9.50 -9.52
C LYS A 10 12.02 -7.97 -9.38
N GLY A 11 11.11 -7.31 -10.08
CA GLY A 11 10.93 -5.86 -9.98
C GLY A 11 10.37 -5.45 -8.62
N LEU A 12 9.39 -6.20 -8.14
CA LEU A 12 8.79 -6.03 -6.82
C LEU A 12 9.82 -6.23 -5.70
N GLY A 13 10.63 -7.30 -5.77
CA GLY A 13 11.69 -7.54 -4.78
C GLY A 13 12.72 -6.42 -4.70
N ARG A 14 13.13 -5.83 -5.84
CA ARG A 14 14.03 -4.67 -5.86
C ARG A 14 13.40 -3.42 -5.26
N ALA A 15 12.12 -3.17 -5.57
CA ALA A 15 11.39 -2.03 -5.05
C ALA A 15 11.23 -2.11 -3.51
N VAL A 16 10.91 -3.30 -3.00
CA VAL A 16 10.81 -3.55 -1.55
C VAL A 16 12.18 -3.43 -0.86
N ALA A 17 13.22 -4.04 -1.44
CA ALA A 17 14.57 -3.92 -0.88
C ALA A 17 15.08 -2.46 -0.85
N GLY A 18 14.72 -1.67 -1.88
CA GLY A 18 15.09 -0.26 -1.97
C GLY A 18 14.33 0.65 -1.00
N SER A 19 13.10 0.29 -0.61
CA SER A 19 12.31 1.08 0.33
C SER A 19 12.51 0.71 1.80
N ARG A 20 13.15 -0.45 2.08
CA ARG A 20 13.44 -0.95 3.45
C ARG A 20 12.27 -0.79 4.42
N PRO A 21 11.11 -1.41 4.14
CA PRO A 21 9.96 -1.27 5.02
C PRO A 21 10.21 -1.91 6.39
N ASP A 22 9.74 -1.23 7.44
CA ASP A 22 9.63 -1.80 8.78
C ASP A 22 8.46 -2.81 8.87
N MET A 23 7.45 -2.64 8.02
CA MET A 23 6.25 -3.49 7.99
C MET A 23 5.80 -3.80 6.56
N VAL A 24 5.35 -5.04 6.35
CA VAL A 24 4.74 -5.52 5.10
C VAL A 24 3.30 -5.94 5.39
N VAL A 25 2.34 -5.17 4.91
CA VAL A 25 0.91 -5.47 5.04
C VAL A 25 0.41 -6.14 3.75
N GLY A 26 -0.24 -7.30 3.84
CA GLY A 26 -0.70 -7.99 2.63
C GLY A 26 -1.67 -9.16 2.81
N ILE A 27 -2.18 -9.65 1.69
CA ILE A 27 -2.94 -10.91 1.58
C ILE A 27 -2.01 -12.13 1.72
N PRO A 28 -2.53 -13.33 2.04
CA PRO A 28 -1.70 -14.52 2.25
C PRO A 28 -0.72 -14.81 1.11
N ALA A 29 -1.14 -14.67 -0.14
CA ALA A 29 -0.26 -14.86 -1.31
C ALA A 29 0.91 -13.86 -1.34
N GLY A 30 0.65 -12.58 -1.04
CA GLY A 30 1.68 -11.54 -0.96
C GLY A 30 2.64 -11.76 0.21
N LEU A 31 2.14 -12.21 1.36
CA LEU A 31 2.97 -12.52 2.53
C LEU A 31 3.83 -13.77 2.31
N ALA A 32 3.30 -14.77 1.60
CA ALA A 32 4.06 -15.94 1.17
C ALA A 32 5.22 -15.53 0.26
N LEU A 33 4.95 -14.64 -0.70
CA LEU A 33 5.99 -14.08 -1.57
C LEU A 33 7.04 -13.29 -0.77
N ALA A 34 6.60 -12.42 0.14
CA ALA A 34 7.48 -11.64 1.00
C ALA A 34 8.41 -12.54 1.83
N ARG A 35 7.86 -13.64 2.39
CA ARG A 35 8.64 -14.64 3.11
C ARG A 35 9.64 -15.35 2.21
N ALA A 36 9.20 -15.84 1.06
CA ALA A 36 10.04 -16.60 0.12
C ALA A 36 11.22 -15.76 -0.41
N LEU A 37 11.02 -14.45 -0.56
CA LEU A 37 12.03 -13.52 -1.05
C LEU A 37 12.84 -12.83 0.06
N GLY A 38 12.58 -13.16 1.33
CA GLY A 38 13.30 -12.59 2.46
C GLY A 38 13.14 -11.07 2.58
N TRP A 39 11.96 -10.53 2.29
CA TRP A 39 11.72 -9.09 2.42
C TRP A 39 11.85 -8.64 3.89
N PRO A 40 12.47 -7.47 4.14
CA PRO A 40 12.57 -6.92 5.49
C PRO A 40 11.19 -6.49 6.02
N GLY A 41 11.11 -6.36 7.33
CA GLY A 41 9.93 -5.85 8.03
C GLY A 41 9.03 -6.94 8.61
N GLU A 42 8.21 -6.53 9.57
CA GLU A 42 7.21 -7.35 10.23
C GLU A 42 6.02 -7.60 9.28
N ARG A 43 5.56 -8.84 9.20
CA ARG A 43 4.50 -9.23 8.27
C ARG A 43 3.14 -9.12 8.96
N ILE A 44 2.27 -8.29 8.43
CA ILE A 44 0.91 -8.05 8.92
C ILE A 44 -0.09 -8.53 7.88
N SER A 45 -1.04 -9.38 8.29
CA SER A 45 -2.07 -9.85 7.37
C SER A 45 -3.28 -8.92 7.32
N VAL A 46 -3.87 -8.75 6.14
CA VAL A 46 -5.12 -8.01 6.00
C VAL A 46 -6.32 -8.72 6.63
N THR A 47 -6.23 -10.04 6.87
CA THR A 47 -7.28 -10.84 7.52
C THR A 47 -6.71 -11.66 8.67
N THR A 48 -7.57 -12.10 9.60
CA THR A 48 -7.15 -13.05 10.65
C THR A 48 -6.94 -14.43 10.03
N LEU A 49 -5.73 -14.97 10.15
CA LEU A 49 -5.37 -16.28 9.62
C LEU A 49 -5.45 -17.34 10.70
N ALA A 50 -5.70 -18.60 10.30
CA ALA A 50 -5.58 -19.72 11.23
C ALA A 50 -4.14 -19.78 11.80
N PRO A 51 -3.97 -20.07 13.11
CA PRO A 51 -2.65 -20.09 13.76
C PRO A 51 -1.54 -20.86 13.01
N PRO A 52 -1.77 -22.06 12.45
CA PRO A 52 -0.72 -22.76 11.70
C PRO A 52 -0.30 -21.99 10.43
N VAL A 53 -1.24 -21.35 9.75
CA VAL A 53 -0.97 -20.56 8.53
C VAL A 53 -0.21 -19.29 8.89
N ALA A 54 -0.65 -18.58 9.94
CA ALA A 54 0.05 -17.38 10.43
C ALA A 54 1.51 -17.69 10.77
N ARG A 55 1.76 -18.79 11.51
CA ARG A 55 3.11 -19.23 11.86
C ARG A 55 3.95 -19.61 10.64
N ALA A 56 3.38 -20.35 9.68
CA ALA A 56 4.07 -20.75 8.46
C ALA A 56 4.48 -19.54 7.61
N LEU A 57 3.61 -18.52 7.52
CA LEU A 57 3.89 -17.27 6.83
C LEU A 57 4.69 -16.27 7.69
N GLY A 58 4.93 -16.59 8.96
CA GLY A 58 5.55 -15.73 9.97
C GLY A 58 4.87 -14.37 10.11
N VAL A 59 3.54 -14.37 10.09
CA VAL A 59 2.70 -13.19 10.33
C VAL A 59 2.68 -12.92 11.82
N ALA A 60 2.89 -11.66 12.20
CA ALA A 60 2.94 -11.26 13.59
C ALA A 60 1.60 -10.74 14.14
N ALA A 61 0.82 -10.05 13.30
CA ALA A 61 -0.54 -9.63 13.62
C ALA A 61 -1.40 -9.51 12.35
N SER A 62 -2.70 -9.32 12.55
CA SER A 62 -3.66 -9.01 11.48
C SER A 62 -4.29 -7.63 11.67
N LEU A 63 -4.72 -7.00 10.56
CA LEU A 63 -5.41 -5.71 10.61
C LEU A 63 -6.65 -5.73 11.53
N PRO A 64 -7.48 -6.78 11.57
CA PRO A 64 -8.58 -6.85 12.53
C PRO A 64 -8.12 -6.87 13.99
N GLU A 65 -6.98 -7.48 14.32
CA GLU A 65 -6.42 -7.46 15.68
C GLU A 65 -5.91 -6.07 16.03
N ILE A 66 -5.08 -5.48 15.16
CA ILE A 66 -4.56 -4.12 15.35
C ILE A 66 -5.70 -3.11 15.52
N ALA A 67 -6.74 -3.20 14.69
CA ALA A 67 -7.90 -2.33 14.78
C ALA A 67 -8.65 -2.53 16.10
N ARG A 68 -8.77 -3.76 16.60
CA ARG A 68 -9.41 -4.02 17.91
C ARG A 68 -8.61 -3.41 19.06
N ASP A 69 -7.29 -3.58 19.04
CA ASP A 69 -6.38 -3.12 20.09
C ASP A 69 -6.22 -1.60 20.07
N GLY A 70 -6.29 -0.99 18.87
CA GLY A 70 -6.18 0.46 18.67
C GLY A 70 -7.44 1.27 18.98
N ARG A 71 -8.62 0.64 19.14
CA ARG A 71 -9.90 1.36 19.31
C ARG A 71 -9.94 2.36 20.47
N ALA A 72 -9.22 2.07 21.54
CA ALA A 72 -9.17 2.91 22.73
C ALA A 72 -7.88 3.74 22.82
N GLN A 73 -7.02 3.67 21.80
CA GLN A 73 -5.74 4.37 21.79
C GLN A 73 -5.90 5.77 21.20
N VAL A 74 -5.16 6.72 21.75
CA VAL A 74 -5.02 8.05 21.15
C VAL A 74 -4.06 7.93 19.97
N LEU A 75 -4.51 8.36 18.79
CA LEU A 75 -3.67 8.38 17.60
C LEU A 75 -2.50 9.37 17.78
N PRO A 76 -1.34 9.10 17.17
CA PRO A 76 -0.25 10.07 17.15
C PRO A 76 -0.70 11.37 16.44
N PRO A 77 0.03 12.48 16.64
CA PRO A 77 -0.20 13.71 15.88
C PRO A 77 -0.20 13.46 14.37
N GLU A 78 -1.02 14.20 13.64
CA GLU A 78 -1.01 14.16 12.18
C GLU A 78 0.35 14.60 11.63
N PRO A 79 0.83 13.96 10.54
CA PRO A 79 2.08 14.34 9.91
C PRO A 79 2.00 15.74 9.31
N ALA A 80 3.14 16.43 9.25
CA ALA A 80 3.24 17.73 8.62
C ALA A 80 3.07 17.62 7.09
N ALA A 81 2.68 18.73 6.47
CA ALA A 81 2.46 18.80 5.03
C ALA A 81 3.70 18.38 4.21
N ASP A 82 4.89 18.61 4.75
CA ASP A 82 6.17 18.39 4.05
C ASP A 82 6.80 17.05 4.42
N ASP A 83 6.18 16.28 5.33
CA ASP A 83 6.60 14.93 5.67
C ASP A 83 6.32 13.98 4.49
N ASP A 84 7.23 13.04 4.29
CA ASP A 84 7.09 11.95 3.34
C ASP A 84 5.84 11.12 3.68
N ALA A 85 4.98 10.92 2.69
CA ALA A 85 3.71 10.22 2.84
C ALA A 85 3.68 8.91 2.06
N ALA A 86 4.26 8.89 0.85
CA ALA A 86 4.23 7.69 0.03
C ALA A 86 5.45 7.58 -0.91
N ILE A 87 5.85 6.35 -1.19
CA ILE A 87 6.81 6.03 -2.26
C ILE A 87 6.08 5.19 -3.29
N LEU A 88 5.98 5.70 -4.51
CA LEU A 88 5.29 5.08 -5.63
C LEU A 88 6.34 4.58 -6.64
N PHE A 89 6.31 3.29 -6.96
CA PHE A 89 7.18 2.70 -7.96
C PHE A 89 6.45 2.54 -9.29
N THR A 90 7.06 3.02 -10.38
CA THR A 90 6.55 2.83 -11.74
C THR A 90 7.34 1.75 -12.47
N SER A 91 6.70 1.01 -13.38
CA SER A 91 7.38 0.04 -14.25
C SER A 91 8.26 0.81 -15.24
N GLY A 92 9.53 0.99 -14.88
CA GLY A 92 10.49 1.68 -15.75
C GLY A 92 10.64 0.92 -17.07
N SER A 93 10.17 1.49 -18.18
CA SER A 93 10.37 0.95 -19.53
C SER A 93 11.82 1.08 -20.02
N THR A 94 12.62 1.93 -19.36
CA THR A 94 13.99 2.29 -19.73
C THR A 94 15.06 1.91 -18.69
N GLY A 95 14.71 1.10 -17.68
CA GLY A 95 15.66 0.68 -16.64
C GLY A 95 14.99 0.21 -15.34
N PRO A 96 15.76 0.05 -14.24
CA PRO A 96 15.20 -0.33 -12.94
C PRO A 96 14.08 0.61 -12.49
N ALA A 97 13.01 0.05 -11.91
CA ALA A 97 11.91 0.83 -11.35
C ALA A 97 12.44 1.86 -10.34
N LYS A 98 12.02 3.11 -10.50
CA LYS A 98 12.41 4.22 -9.62
C LYS A 98 11.28 4.52 -8.66
N GLY A 99 11.60 4.65 -7.38
CA GLY A 99 10.65 5.13 -6.37
C GLY A 99 10.56 6.64 -6.43
N VAL A 100 9.35 7.18 -6.56
CA VAL A 100 9.08 8.61 -6.41
C VAL A 100 8.50 8.82 -5.02
N VAL A 101 9.14 9.69 -4.25
CA VAL A 101 8.68 10.09 -2.91
C VAL A 101 7.69 11.24 -3.05
N TYR A 102 6.56 11.12 -2.36
CA TYR A 102 5.51 12.13 -2.28
C TYR A 102 5.33 12.56 -0.84
N THR A 103 5.26 13.86 -0.62
CA THR A 103 4.88 14.48 0.65
C THR A 103 3.36 14.51 0.83
N ASN A 104 2.89 14.70 2.07
CA ASN A 104 1.46 14.86 2.37
C ASN A 104 0.81 15.97 1.54
N ARG A 105 1.50 17.11 1.38
CA ARG A 105 1.07 18.25 0.55
C ARG A 105 0.88 17.86 -0.91
N GLN A 106 1.82 17.10 -1.48
CA GLN A 106 1.74 16.68 -2.88
C GLN A 106 0.59 15.71 -3.12
N LEU A 107 0.36 14.78 -2.19
CA LEU A 107 -0.79 13.87 -2.27
C LEU A 107 -2.12 14.63 -2.11
N ALA A 108 -2.21 15.58 -1.18
CA ALA A 108 -3.39 16.42 -1.00
C ALA A 108 -3.69 17.26 -2.26
N ALA A 109 -2.67 17.90 -2.84
CA ALA A 109 -2.84 18.66 -4.08
C ALA A 109 -3.29 17.78 -5.26
N LEU A 110 -2.76 16.55 -5.37
CA LEU A 110 -3.18 15.59 -6.37
C LEU A 110 -4.65 15.18 -6.17
N ARG A 111 -5.04 14.87 -4.93
CA ARG A 111 -6.43 14.58 -4.55
C ARG A 111 -7.36 15.73 -4.96
N ASP A 112 -7.03 16.96 -4.57
CA ASP A 112 -7.88 18.12 -4.80
C ASP A 112 -8.02 18.45 -6.30
N THR A 113 -6.93 18.30 -7.05
CA THR A 113 -6.92 18.47 -8.52
C THR A 113 -7.81 17.43 -9.20
N LEU A 114 -7.75 16.17 -8.76
CA LEU A 114 -8.59 15.12 -9.31
C LEU A 114 -10.07 15.30 -8.93
N GLY A 115 -10.35 15.62 -7.67
CA GLY A 115 -11.72 15.84 -7.18
C GLY A 115 -12.40 16.99 -7.92
N SER A 116 -11.73 18.14 -8.04
CA SER A 116 -12.28 19.32 -8.73
C SER A 116 -12.45 19.14 -10.24
N ARG A 117 -11.58 18.36 -10.90
CA ARG A 117 -11.59 18.23 -12.36
C ARG A 117 -12.50 17.10 -12.86
N PHE A 118 -12.72 16.08 -12.04
CA PHE A 118 -13.47 14.88 -12.43
C PHE A 118 -14.69 14.61 -11.53
N ASP A 119 -15.04 15.54 -10.64
CA ASP A 119 -16.15 15.43 -9.68
C ASP A 119 -16.11 14.11 -8.88
N VAL A 120 -14.90 13.75 -8.46
CA VAL A 120 -14.64 12.54 -7.66
C VAL A 120 -14.71 12.91 -6.19
N GLY A 121 -15.59 12.22 -5.44
CA GLY A 121 -15.78 12.42 -4.01
C GLY A 121 -16.35 11.18 -3.33
N VAL A 122 -16.94 11.40 -2.15
CA VAL A 122 -17.53 10.31 -1.34
C VAL A 122 -18.67 9.64 -2.13
N GLY A 123 -18.55 8.33 -2.34
CA GLY A 123 -19.55 7.53 -3.07
C GLY A 123 -19.27 7.37 -4.57
N THR A 124 -18.26 8.03 -5.12
CA THR A 124 -17.82 7.82 -6.52
C THR A 124 -16.93 6.57 -6.59
N GLY A 125 -17.20 5.66 -7.53
CA GLY A 125 -16.32 4.50 -7.77
C GLY A 125 -15.10 4.92 -8.59
N LEU A 126 -13.89 4.76 -8.05
CA LEU A 126 -12.65 5.08 -8.77
C LEU A 126 -11.95 3.78 -9.16
N VAL A 127 -11.85 3.52 -10.47
CA VAL A 127 -11.04 2.42 -10.99
C VAL A 127 -9.63 2.95 -11.19
N ALA A 128 -8.74 2.65 -10.25
CA ALA A 128 -7.33 2.98 -10.39
C ALA A 128 -6.69 2.03 -11.41
N GLY A 129 -6.62 2.45 -12.67
CA GLY A 129 -5.94 1.72 -13.75
C GLY A 129 -4.41 1.62 -13.59
N PHE A 130 -3.86 2.22 -12.52
CA PHE A 130 -2.45 2.17 -12.15
C PHE A 130 -2.37 2.05 -10.63
N ALA A 131 -1.84 0.93 -10.10
CA ALA A 131 -1.89 0.59 -8.68
C ALA A 131 -1.37 1.68 -7.72
N PRO A 132 -0.41 2.54 -8.09
CA PRO A 132 -0.05 3.71 -7.28
C PRO A 132 -1.19 4.72 -7.03
N PHE A 133 -2.19 4.81 -7.90
CA PHE A 133 -3.41 5.60 -7.67
C PHE A 133 -4.50 4.82 -6.90
N ALA A 134 -4.29 3.55 -6.55
CA ALA A 134 -5.23 2.81 -5.70
C ALA A 134 -5.30 3.40 -4.28
N LEU A 135 -4.24 4.09 -3.82
CA LEU A 135 -4.26 4.87 -2.58
C LEU A 135 -5.11 6.14 -2.66
N LEU A 136 -5.40 6.66 -3.86
CA LEU A 136 -6.23 7.85 -4.00
C LEU A 136 -7.70 7.56 -3.72
N GLY A 137 -8.19 6.35 -3.96
CA GLY A 137 -9.57 5.97 -3.62
C GLY A 137 -9.90 6.23 -2.14
N PRO A 138 -9.20 5.59 -1.18
CA PRO A 138 -9.38 5.87 0.24
C PRO A 138 -9.12 7.34 0.63
N ALA A 139 -8.12 7.99 0.03
CA ALA A 139 -7.83 9.41 0.29
C ALA A 139 -8.91 10.38 -0.25
N LEU A 140 -9.73 9.93 -1.21
CA LEU A 140 -10.86 10.64 -1.81
C LEU A 140 -12.23 10.22 -1.22
N GLY A 141 -12.27 9.26 -0.28
CA GLY A 141 -13.51 8.68 0.23
C GLY A 141 -14.26 7.79 -0.78
N ALA A 142 -13.54 7.32 -1.80
CA ALA A 142 -14.04 6.52 -2.91
C ALA A 142 -13.65 5.04 -2.75
N THR A 143 -14.58 4.13 -3.04
CA THR A 143 -14.30 2.69 -3.12
C THR A 143 -13.41 2.44 -4.35
N SER A 144 -12.18 1.96 -4.11
CA SER A 144 -11.23 1.63 -5.18
C SER A 144 -11.41 0.18 -5.64
N VAL A 145 -11.55 -0.04 -6.94
CA VAL A 145 -11.59 -1.38 -7.55
C VAL A 145 -10.40 -1.51 -8.50
N THR A 146 -9.50 -2.45 -8.21
CA THR A 146 -8.42 -2.85 -9.13
C THR A 146 -8.87 -4.07 -9.95
N PRO A 147 -8.91 -3.99 -11.29
CA PRO A 147 -9.31 -5.12 -12.12
C PRO A 147 -8.26 -6.25 -12.06
N THR A 148 -8.74 -7.49 -11.91
CA THR A 148 -7.91 -8.69 -12.04
C THR A 148 -7.79 -9.04 -13.52
N TRP A 149 -6.59 -8.94 -14.08
CA TRP A 149 -6.31 -9.52 -15.39
C TRP A 149 -6.10 -11.02 -15.22
N THR A 150 -6.97 -11.81 -15.86
CA THR A 150 -6.84 -13.26 -16.04
C THR A 150 -5.68 -13.61 -16.95
#